data_AF-A0A2E7MUR5-F1
#
_entry.id   AF-A0A2E7MUR5-F1
#
_cell.length_a   1.000
_cell.length_b   1.000
_cell.length_c   1.000
_cell.angle_alpha   90.00
_cell.angle_beta   90.00
_cell.angle_gamma   90.00
#
_symmetry.space_group_name_H-M   'P 1'
#
loop_
_entity.id
_entity.type
_entity.pdbx_description
1 polymer ?
#
loop_
_entity_poly.entity_id
_entity_poly.type
_entity_poly.pdbx_seq_one_letter_code
_entity_poly.pdbx_strand_id
1 'polypeptide(L)'
;ILVAIEQLGYGFGFTAYLLYMMMISEGENKTTHYAICTGIMALGMMVPGMFSGAIQESFGYVSFFYWIMISTIPGLILIKFLSIDEKFGLNRDK
;
A
#
# COMPACT_ATOMS: atom_id res chain seq x y z
N ILE A 1 -2.23 -14.65 -18.34
CA ILE A 1 -3.09 -13.45 -18.44
C ILE A 1 -3.52 -12.94 -17.06
N LEU A 2 -4.19 -13.74 -16.21
CA LEU A 2 -4.69 -13.27 -14.91
C LEU A 2 -3.58 -12.75 -13.98
N VAL A 3 -2.51 -13.52 -13.78
CA VAL A 3 -1.34 -13.13 -12.98
C VAL A 3 -0.66 -11.86 -13.53
N ALA A 4 -0.65 -11.68 -14.86
CA ALA A 4 -0.07 -10.50 -15.47
C ALA A 4 -0.88 -9.23 -15.17
N ILE A 5 -2.21 -9.33 -15.19
CA ILE A 5 -3.11 -8.23 -14.83
C ILE A 5 -2.98 -7.90 -13.34
N GLU A 6 -2.90 -8.92 -12.48
CA GLU A 6 -2.72 -8.75 -11.04
C GLU A 6 -1.39 -8.06 -10.71
N GLN A 7 -0.28 -8.52 -11.30
CA GLN A 7 1.04 -7.91 -11.11
C GLN A 7 1.13 -6.49 -11.70
N LEU A 8 0.43 -6.23 -12.81
CA LEU A 8 0.33 -4.89 -13.37
C LEU A 8 -0.41 -3.96 -12.39
N GLY A 9 -1.56 -4.38 -11.85
CA GLY A 9 -2.29 -3.63 -10.84
C GLY A 9 -1.46 -3.38 -9.59
N TYR A 10 -0.74 -4.39 -9.10
CA TYR A 10 0.16 -4.27 -7.97
C TYR A 10 1.29 -3.26 -8.23
N GLY A 11 1.93 -3.30 -9.41
CA GLY A 11 2.98 -2.36 -9.78
C GLY A 11 2.49 -0.90 -9.85
N PHE A 12 1.29 -0.68 -10.42
CA PHE A 12 0.65 0.65 -10.44
C PHE A 12 0.31 1.13 -9.02
N GLY A 13 -0.29 0.28 -8.19
CA GLY A 13 -0.63 0.60 -6.80
C GLY A 13 0.60 0.92 -5.95
N PHE A 14 1.66 0.13 -6.08
CA PHE A 14 2.93 0.35 -5.39
C PHE A 14 3.57 1.69 -5.80
N THR A 15 3.57 2.00 -7.10
CA THR A 15 4.10 3.28 -7.60
C THR A 15 3.28 4.47 -7.10
N ALA A 16 1.95 4.38 -7.13
CA ALA A 16 1.07 5.42 -6.59
C ALA A 16 1.32 5.65 -5.09
N TYR A 17 1.52 4.57 -4.32
CA TYR A 17 1.85 4.64 -2.90
C TYR A 17 3.21 5.30 -2.64
N LEU A 18 4.24 4.98 -3.44
CA LEU A 18 5.55 5.64 -3.38
C LEU A 18 5.46 7.14 -3.66
N LEU A 19 4.72 7.54 -4.70
CA LEU A 19 4.50 8.95 -5.04
C LEU A 19 3.77 9.68 -3.90
N TYR A 20 2.75 9.06 -3.31
CA TYR A 20 2.05 9.62 -2.16
C TYR A 20 2.97 9.81 -0.94
N MET A 21 3.86 8.85 -0.66
CA MET A 21 4.85 9.00 0.41
C MET A 21 5.88 10.10 0.11
N MET A 22 6.26 10.27 -1.16
CA MET A 22 7.14 11.36 -1.56
C MET A 22 6.46 12.72 -1.35
N MET A 23 5.16 12.83 -1.68
CA MET A 23 4.33 14.01 -1.44
C MET A 23 4.28 14.39 0.03
N ILE A 24 3.92 13.44 0.90
CA ILE A 24 3.79 13.73 2.33
C ILE A 24 5.14 14.05 2.99
N SER A 25 6.23 13.59 2.37
CA SER A 25 7.59 13.85 2.83
C SER A 25 8.16 15.17 2.27
N GLU A 26 7.45 15.90 1.41
CA GLU A 26 7.92 17.21 0.93
C GLU A 26 7.90 18.26 2.06
N GLY A 27 9.07 18.59 2.59
CA GLY A 27 9.29 19.60 3.64
C GLY A 27 10.79 19.84 3.91
N GLU A 28 11.15 20.46 5.03
CA GLU A 28 12.57 20.74 5.39
C GLU A 28 13.43 19.48 5.53
N ASN A 29 12.85 18.35 5.95
CA ASN A 29 13.55 17.09 6.20
C ASN A 29 13.04 15.95 5.31
N LYS A 30 13.09 16.13 3.98
CA LYS A 30 12.52 15.18 3.00
C LYS A 30 13.06 13.75 3.15
N THR A 31 14.36 13.59 3.35
CA THR A 31 15.01 12.28 3.45
C THR A 31 14.62 11.51 4.73
N THR A 32 14.55 12.21 5.87
CA THR A 32 14.20 11.59 7.15
C THR A 32 12.74 11.15 7.20
N HIS A 33 11.82 12.01 6.76
CA HIS A 33 10.39 11.67 6.73
C HIS A 33 10.12 10.52 5.75
N TYR A 34 10.75 10.55 4.57
CA TYR A 34 10.63 9.48 3.59
C TYR A 34 11.19 8.14 4.12
N ALA A 35 12.33 8.15 4.81
CA ALA A 35 12.90 6.94 5.42
C ALA A 35 11.99 6.36 6.52
N ILE A 36 11.39 7.20 7.35
CA ILE A 36 10.44 6.76 8.39
C ILE A 36 9.18 6.17 7.75
N CYS A 37 8.59 6.85 6.76
CA CYS A 37 7.42 6.35 6.02
C CYS A 37 7.72 5.00 5.34
N THR A 38 8.90 4.86 4.72
CA THR A 38 9.35 3.61 4.10
C THR A 38 9.52 2.50 5.16
N GLY A 39 10.07 2.81 6.32
CA GLY A 39 10.16 1.88 7.44
C GLY A 39 8.80 1.39 7.92
N ILE A 40 7.82 2.30 8.06
CA ILE A 40 6.44 1.96 8.42
C ILE A 40 5.78 1.10 7.35
N MET A 41 6.02 1.38 6.06
CA MET A 41 5.53 0.55 4.96
C MET A 41 6.07 -0.88 5.05
N ALA A 42 7.38 -1.05 5.23
CA ALA A 42 8.01 -2.36 5.34
C ALA A 42 7.45 -3.15 6.53
N LEU A 43 7.25 -2.49 7.67
CA LEU A 43 6.60 -3.07 8.85
C LEU A 43 5.16 -3.50 8.55
N GLY A 44 4.40 -2.65 7.85
CA GLY A 44 3.02 -2.92 7.45
C GLY A 44 2.88 -4.13 6.52
N MET A 45 3.89 -4.44 5.70
CA MET A 45 3.92 -5.66 4.88
C MET A 45 4.41 -6.89 5.64
N MET A 46 5.40 -6.74 6.53
CA MET A 46 5.97 -7.86 7.28
C MET A 46 5.00 -8.43 8.31
N VAL A 47 4.31 -7.58 9.07
CA VAL A 47 3.41 -8.01 10.15
C VAL A 47 2.33 -8.98 9.63
N PRO A 48 1.52 -8.65 8.61
CA PRO A 48 0.53 -9.56 8.05
C PRO A 48 1.16 -10.83 7.49
N GLY A 49 2.34 -10.71 6.85
CA GLY A 49 3.07 -11.86 6.31
C GLY A 49 3.45 -12.87 7.39
N MET A 50 3.94 -12.40 8.54
CA MET A 50 4.30 -13.25 9.67
C MET A 50 3.08 -13.95 10.30
N PHE A 51 1.99 -13.21 10.50
CA PHE A 51 0.77 -13.78 11.09
C PHE A 51 -0.01 -14.68 10.11
N SER A 52 0.16 -14.50 8.79
CA SER A 52 -0.56 -15.25 7.76
C SER A 52 -0.39 -16.77 7.91
N GLY A 53 0.82 -17.24 8.23
CA GLY A 53 1.11 -18.67 8.37
C GLY A 53 0.36 -19.33 9.53
N ALA A 54 0.37 -18.69 10.70
CA ALA A 54 -0.32 -19.21 11.89
C ALA A 54 -1.85 -19.19 11.73
N ILE A 55 -2.39 -18.15 11.09
CA ILE A 55 -3.83 -18.03 10.83
C ILE A 55 -4.27 -19.06 9.77
N GLN A 56 -3.49 -19.23 8.69
CA GLN A 56 -3.77 -20.22 7.67
C GLN A 56 -3.79 -21.65 8.23
N GLU A 57 -2.84 -21.99 9.11
CA GLU A 57 -2.76 -23.32 9.74
C GLU A 57 -3.95 -23.60 10.67
N SER A 58 -4.45 -22.57 11.36
CA SER A 58 -5.55 -22.72 12.33
C SER A 58 -6.96 -22.72 11.67
N PHE A 59 -7.18 -21.91 10.63
CA PHE A 59 -8.50 -21.70 10.02
C PHE A 59 -8.73 -22.47 8.70
N GLY A 60 -7.68 -23.03 8.11
CA GLY A 60 -7.71 -23.64 6.79
C GLY A 60 -7.65 -22.63 5.63
N TYR A 61 -7.13 -23.07 4.49
CA TYR A 61 -6.78 -22.20 3.35
C TYR A 61 -7.97 -21.43 2.76
N VAL A 62 -9.13 -22.08 2.62
CA VAL A 62 -10.32 -21.49 1.99
C VAL A 62 -10.90 -20.36 2.84
N SER A 63 -11.06 -20.58 4.14
CA SER A 63 -11.56 -19.57 5.08
C SER A 63 -10.61 -18.38 5.19
N PHE A 64 -9.30 -18.64 5.19
CA PHE A 64 -8.26 -17.60 5.19
C PHE A 64 -8.33 -16.72 3.94
N PHE A 65 -8.56 -17.32 2.76
CA PHE A 65 -8.67 -16.58 1.52
C PHE A 65 -9.87 -15.61 1.51
N TYR A 66 -11.05 -16.07 1.92
CA TYR A 66 -12.23 -15.21 2.03
C TYR A 66 -12.01 -14.09 3.05
N TRP A 67 -11.34 -14.38 4.16
CA TRP A 67 -11.02 -13.39 5.18
C TRP A 67 -10.09 -12.29 4.66
N ILE A 68 -9.03 -12.63 3.92
CA ILE A 68 -8.15 -11.63 3.28
C ILE A 68 -8.92 -10.78 2.26
N MET A 69 -9.76 -11.41 1.43
CA MET A 69 -10.56 -10.68 0.44
C MET A 69 -11.47 -9.65 1.11
N ILE A 70 -12.14 -10.02 2.21
CA ILE A 70 -13.00 -9.11 2.97
C ILE A 70 -12.16 -8.03 3.66
N SER A 71 -11.00 -8.38 4.23
CA SER A 71 -10.08 -7.44 4.87
C SER A 71 -9.47 -6.43 3.91
N THR A 72 -9.45 -6.72 2.60
CA THR A 72 -9.01 -5.78 1.56
C THR A 72 -10.02 -4.67 1.31
N ILE A 73 -11.32 -4.93 1.53
CA ILE A 73 -12.41 -3.96 1.31
C ILE A 73 -12.23 -2.67 2.12
N PRO A 74 -12.03 -2.69 3.45
CA PRO A 74 -11.80 -1.46 4.21
C PRO A 74 -10.53 -0.74 3.76
N GLY A 75 -9.49 -1.47 3.34
CA GLY A 75 -8.28 -0.90 2.76
C GLY A 75 -8.56 -0.11 1.47
N LEU A 76 -9.40 -0.64 0.58
CA LEU A 76 -9.82 0.06 -0.64
C LEU A 76 -10.70 1.28 -0.34
N ILE A 77 -11.56 1.21 0.67
CA ILE A 77 -12.39 2.35 1.09
C ILE A 77 -11.52 3.50 1.62
N LEU A 78 -10.47 3.19 2.38
CA LEU A 78 -9.51 4.18 2.89
C LEU A 78 -8.84 4.98 1.77
N ILE A 79 -8.59 4.38 0.61
CA ILE A 79 -8.02 5.08 -0.56
C ILE A 79 -8.93 6.24 -1.00
N LYS A 80 -10.26 6.09 -0.90
CA LYS A 80 -11.20 7.16 -1.26
C LYS A 80 -11.20 8.32 -0.27
N PHE A 81 -10.81 8.07 0.97
CA PHE A 81 -10.68 9.10 2.01
C PHE A 81 -9.30 9.78 2.00
N LEU A 82 -8.37 9.26 1.22
CA LEU A 82 -7.04 9.80 1.11
C LEU A 82 -7.12 11.13 0.35
N SER A 83 -6.78 12.23 1.04
CA SER A 83 -6.78 13.56 0.45
C SER A 83 -5.51 13.73 -0.38
N ILE A 84 -5.56 13.33 -1.65
CA ILE A 84 -4.48 13.55 -2.60
C ILE A 84 -4.54 15.02 -3.02
N ASP A 85 -3.46 15.77 -2.81
CA ASP A 85 -3.37 17.14 -3.33
C ASP A 85 -3.23 17.06 -4.85
N GLU A 86 -4.24 17.55 -5.56
CA GLU A 86 -4.31 17.49 -7.03
C GLU A 86 -3.14 18.19 -7.73
N LYS A 87 -2.29 18.96 -7.02
CA LYS A 87 -1.14 19.67 -7.61
C LYS A 87 0.16 18.87 -7.53
N PHE A 88 0.22 17.76 -6.80
CA PHE A 88 1.44 16.97 -6.67
C PHE A 88 1.68 16.11 -7.93
N GLY A 89 2.86 16.27 -8.55
CA GLY A 89 3.23 15.56 -9.78
C GLY A 89 2.89 16.28 -11.10
N LEU A 90 2.12 17.38 -11.05
CA LEU A 90 1.98 18.29 -12.19
C LEU A 90 3.21 19.19 -12.28
N ASN A 91 4.14 18.88 -13.19
CA ASN A 91 5.09 19.88 -13.65
C ASN A 91 4.32 20.98 -14.37
N ARG A 92 3.97 22.06 -13.66
CA ARG A 92 3.73 23.38 -14.27
C ARG A 92 5.10 23.97 -14.62
N ASP A 93 5.78 23.34 -15.57
CA ASP A 93 6.78 24.04 -16.35
C ASP A 93 6.01 24.90 -17.34
N LYS A 94 6.22 26.22 -17.26
CA LYS A 94 5.65 27.22 -18.15
C LYS A 94 6.27 27.12 -19.53
#